data_AF-A0AA97CWT5-F1
#
_entry.id   AF-A0AA97CWT5-F1
#
_cell.length_a   1.000
_cell.length_b   1.000
_cell.length_c   1.000
_cell.angle_alpha   90.00
_cell.angle_beta   90.00
_cell.angle_gamma   90.00
#
_symmetry.space_group_name_H-M   'P 1'
#
loop_
_entity.id
_entity.type
_entity.pdbx_description
1 polymer ?
#
loop_
_entity_poly.entity_id
_entity_poly.type
_entity_poly.pdbx_seq_one_letter_code
_entity_poly.pdbx_strand_id
1 'polypeptide(L)'
;MAEETLAGDRVVEGGAAPASTRTTGTLVIADRVVRRIAERAALNVDGVVHQQGTVGAVLGSSTTDLFGISTDLPHATVDAAGSARRLSIVVALEWPCAVTRVCREVRASISEDLEQLTGDRPVRVDITVRQLVPRGEVTRRKQGYIDLPSVTQAQERARASEDIDDIDN
;
A
#
# COMPACT_ATOMS: atom_id res chain seq x y z
N MET A 1 -0.21 31.24 35.99
CA MET A 1 -1.49 31.92 35.69
C MET A 1 -1.32 32.61 34.35
N ALA A 2 -2.13 32.17 33.36
CA ALA A 2 -2.44 32.76 32.03
C ALA A 2 -1.25 33.10 31.10
N GLU A 3 -0.98 32.42 29.97
CA GLU A 3 -1.80 32.20 28.75
C GLU A 3 -2.15 33.56 28.10
N GLU A 4 -1.81 33.88 26.85
CA GLU A 4 -2.39 33.34 25.61
C GLU A 4 -1.63 34.00 24.41
N THR A 5 -0.81 33.25 23.67
CA THR A 5 -1.09 32.65 22.34
C THR A 5 -1.69 33.63 21.31
N LEU A 6 -0.80 34.18 20.48
CA LEU A 6 -1.11 34.91 19.26
C LEU A 6 -0.84 33.98 18.07
N ALA A 7 -1.88 33.37 17.49
CA ALA A 7 -1.75 32.51 16.32
C ALA A 7 -2.91 32.80 15.36
N GLY A 8 -2.55 33.41 14.23
CA GLY A 8 -3.46 34.00 13.27
C GLY A 8 -4.43 33.01 12.62
N ASP A 9 -5.70 33.39 12.69
CA ASP A 9 -6.80 32.91 11.86
C ASP A 9 -6.52 33.23 10.39
N ARG A 10 -6.68 32.23 9.52
CA ARG A 10 -6.58 32.42 8.06
C ARG A 10 -7.87 31.94 7.43
N VAL A 11 -8.82 32.87 7.32
CA VAL A 11 -10.04 32.74 6.53
C VAL A 11 -9.70 32.90 5.05
N VAL A 12 -10.07 31.91 4.24
CA VAL A 12 -10.02 31.97 2.77
C VAL A 12 -11.39 32.38 2.23
N GLU A 13 -11.59 33.67 1.93
CA GLU A 13 -12.82 34.17 1.29
C GLU A 13 -12.74 34.06 -0.24
N GLY A 14 -13.39 33.03 -0.79
CA GLY A 14 -13.64 32.90 -2.22
C GLY A 14 -14.97 33.53 -2.64
N GLY A 15 -14.89 34.62 -3.42
CA GLY A 15 -15.83 35.14 -4.43
C GLY A 15 -17.34 34.87 -4.30
N ALA A 16 -18.10 35.96 -4.10
CA ALA A 16 -19.57 35.98 -3.99
C ALA A 16 -20.32 35.65 -5.29
N ALA A 17 -21.28 34.72 -5.18
CA ALA A 17 -22.40 34.48 -6.09
C ALA A 17 -23.70 34.38 -5.24
N PRO A 18 -24.89 34.74 -5.78
CA PRO A 18 -26.07 35.05 -4.97
C PRO A 18 -26.48 33.90 -4.05
N ALA A 19 -26.76 34.26 -2.80
CA ALA A 19 -27.02 33.37 -1.68
C ALA A 19 -28.30 32.55 -1.86
N SER A 20 -28.21 31.43 -2.57
CA SER A 20 -29.01 30.26 -2.21
C SER A 20 -28.66 29.94 -0.75
N THR A 21 -29.64 29.93 0.15
CA THR A 21 -29.49 29.53 1.55
C THR A 21 -28.98 28.09 1.60
N ARG A 22 -27.67 27.94 1.54
CA ARG A 22 -27.01 26.64 1.46
C ARG A 22 -27.02 26.11 2.88
N THR A 23 -27.95 25.21 3.17
CA THR A 23 -27.90 24.39 4.38
C THR A 23 -26.52 23.76 4.43
N THR A 24 -25.70 24.22 5.37
CA THR A 24 -24.35 23.70 5.55
C THR A 24 -24.49 22.33 6.19
N GLY A 25 -24.38 21.28 5.37
CA GLY A 25 -24.28 19.91 5.86
C GLY A 25 -22.85 19.62 6.31
N THR A 26 -22.70 18.83 7.36
CA THR A 26 -21.39 18.33 7.80
C THR A 26 -21.00 17.11 6.96
N LEU A 27 -19.88 17.18 6.24
CA LEU A 27 -19.28 16.03 5.56
C LEU A 27 -18.30 15.34 6.51
N VAL A 28 -18.53 14.06 6.79
CA VAL A 28 -17.61 13.22 7.59
C VAL A 28 -16.96 12.18 6.69
N ILE A 29 -15.66 12.29 6.47
CA ILE A 29 -14.89 11.33 5.68
C ILE A 29 -14.32 10.26 6.61
N ALA A 30 -14.77 9.02 6.38
CA ALA A 30 -14.34 7.87 7.16
C ALA A 30 -12.91 7.45 6.81
N ASP A 31 -12.16 6.97 7.80
CA ASP A 31 -10.75 6.56 7.64
C ASP A 31 -10.56 5.47 6.58
N ARG A 32 -11.57 4.62 6.38
CA ARG A 32 -11.58 3.62 5.30
C ARG A 32 -11.45 4.23 3.90
N VAL A 33 -11.99 5.43 3.69
CA VAL A 33 -11.93 6.14 2.40
C VAL A 33 -10.53 6.71 2.21
N VAL A 34 -9.98 7.35 3.25
CA VAL A 34 -8.60 7.87 3.26
C VAL A 34 -7.61 6.74 2.95
N ARG A 35 -7.80 5.57 3.57
CA ARG A 35 -7.02 4.35 3.27
C ARG A 35 -7.06 3.99 1.78
N ARG A 36 -8.26 3.89 1.20
CA ARG A 36 -8.40 3.49 -0.21
C ARG A 36 -7.84 4.53 -1.18
N ILE A 37 -7.98 5.81 -0.87
CA ILE A 37 -7.35 6.88 -1.66
C ILE A 37 -5.83 6.69 -1.61
N ALA A 38 -5.24 6.51 -0.43
CA ALA A 38 -3.80 6.35 -0.30
C ALA A 38 -3.24 5.12 -1.03
N GLU A 39 -3.92 3.97 -0.94
CA GLU A 39 -3.54 2.76 -1.66
C GLU A 39 -3.63 2.96 -3.19
N ARG A 40 -4.70 3.62 -3.66
CA ARG A 40 -4.90 3.92 -5.07
C ARG A 40 -3.85 4.91 -5.59
N ALA A 41 -3.54 5.94 -4.81
CA ALA A 41 -2.54 6.97 -5.12
C ALA A 41 -1.13 6.38 -5.18
N ALA A 42 -0.81 5.44 -4.29
CA ALA A 42 0.48 4.74 -4.32
C ALA A 42 0.65 3.92 -5.61
N LEU A 43 -0.40 3.25 -6.08
CA LEU A 43 -0.39 2.49 -7.34
C LEU A 43 -0.27 3.36 -8.60
N ASN A 44 -0.51 4.67 -8.50
CA ASN A 44 -0.32 5.58 -9.63
C ASN A 44 1.16 5.92 -9.87
N VAL A 45 2.04 5.67 -8.90
CA VAL A 45 3.46 5.97 -9.03
C VAL A 45 4.19 4.83 -9.75
N ASP A 46 4.97 5.19 -10.76
CA ASP A 46 5.78 4.23 -11.50
C ASP A 46 6.77 3.51 -10.59
N GLY A 47 6.84 2.19 -10.73
CA GLY A 47 7.68 1.33 -9.89
C GLY A 47 7.03 0.86 -8.60
N VAL A 48 5.80 1.26 -8.25
CA VAL A 48 5.01 0.58 -7.21
C VAL A 48 4.24 -0.58 -7.84
N VAL A 49 4.32 -1.76 -7.23
CA VAL A 49 3.64 -2.96 -7.74
C VAL A 49 2.52 -3.40 -6.81
N HIS A 50 1.41 -3.81 -7.42
CA HIS A 50 0.34 -4.49 -6.71
C HIS A 50 0.78 -5.93 -6.43
N GLN A 51 0.80 -6.33 -5.17
CA GLN A 51 1.14 -7.69 -4.76
C GLN A 51 -0.02 -8.27 -3.97
N GLN A 52 -0.77 -9.15 -4.61
CA GLN A 52 -1.76 -9.95 -3.92
C GLN A 52 -1.02 -10.93 -3.01
N GLY A 53 -1.33 -10.87 -1.71
CA GLY A 53 -0.96 -11.94 -0.78
C GLY A 53 -1.46 -13.24 -1.37
N THR A 54 -0.53 -14.07 -1.85
CA THR A 54 -0.89 -15.29 -2.55
C THR A 54 -1.55 -16.22 -1.54
N VAL A 55 -2.86 -16.41 -1.66
CA VAL A 55 -3.62 -17.51 -1.05
C VAL A 55 -3.21 -18.84 -1.72
N GLY A 56 -1.90 -19.09 -1.79
CA GLY A 56 -1.30 -20.29 -2.37
C GLY A 56 -0.90 -21.31 -1.32
N ALA A 57 -1.40 -21.18 -0.10
CA ALA A 57 -1.21 -22.17 0.96
C ALA A 57 -1.93 -23.51 0.69
N VAL A 58 -2.75 -23.60 -0.37
CA VAL A 58 -3.48 -24.85 -0.69
C VAL A 58 -2.77 -25.71 -1.75
N LEU A 59 -1.76 -25.19 -2.46
CA LEU A 59 -1.03 -25.94 -3.51
C LEU A 59 0.50 -25.71 -3.46
N GLY A 60 1.10 -25.78 -2.26
CA GLY A 60 2.45 -26.33 -2.10
C GLY A 60 3.67 -25.46 -2.40
N SER A 61 3.60 -24.13 -2.34
CA SER A 61 4.81 -23.27 -2.47
C SER A 61 5.11 -22.49 -1.18
N SER A 62 5.82 -23.15 -0.28
CA SER A 62 6.31 -22.61 0.99
C SER A 62 7.70 -22.00 0.82
N THR A 63 7.76 -20.70 0.51
CA THR A 63 8.97 -19.86 0.78
C THR A 63 8.64 -18.40 1.10
N THR A 64 7.38 -17.95 0.96
CA THR A 64 6.98 -16.56 1.25
C THR A 64 6.26 -16.42 2.61
N ASP A 65 6.24 -17.47 3.42
CA ASP A 65 5.52 -17.50 4.70
C ASP A 65 6.35 -17.05 5.91
N LEU A 66 7.66 -16.76 5.73
CA LEU A 66 8.53 -16.33 6.83
C LEU A 66 8.26 -14.90 7.34
N PHE A 67 7.46 -14.12 6.62
CA PHE A 67 7.02 -12.78 7.04
C PHE A 67 5.49 -12.69 7.12
N GLY A 68 4.91 -13.70 7.77
CA GLY A 68 3.48 -13.89 8.02
C GLY A 68 2.66 -12.59 8.02
N ILE A 69 1.74 -12.54 7.05
CA ILE A 69 0.57 -11.68 6.83
C ILE A 69 0.45 -11.55 5.31
N SER A 70 -0.40 -12.38 4.71
CA SER A 70 -0.77 -12.39 3.29
C SER A 70 -1.69 -11.22 2.94
N THR A 71 -1.37 -10.01 3.42
CA THR A 71 -2.12 -8.81 3.05
C THR A 71 -1.72 -8.34 1.66
N ASP A 72 -2.74 -8.04 0.87
CA ASP A 72 -2.65 -7.35 -0.41
C ASP A 72 -1.85 -6.05 -0.24
N LEU A 73 -0.76 -5.90 -0.99
CA LEU A 73 0.01 -4.66 -1.06
C LEU A 73 -0.38 -3.91 -2.35
N PRO A 74 -0.48 -2.58 -2.29
CA PRO A 74 -0.17 -1.71 -1.16
C PRO A 74 -1.26 -1.71 -0.08
N HIS A 75 -0.83 -1.61 1.18
CA HIS A 75 -1.72 -1.57 2.33
C HIS A 75 -1.50 -0.30 3.14
N ALA A 76 -2.56 0.47 3.39
CA ALA A 76 -2.48 1.68 4.21
C ALA A 76 -3.22 1.55 5.55
N THR A 77 -2.62 2.08 6.61
CA THR A 77 -3.23 2.30 7.91
C THR A 77 -3.30 3.79 8.21
N VAL A 78 -4.37 4.20 8.89
CA VAL A 78 -4.65 5.60 9.20
C VAL A 78 -4.85 5.71 10.69
N ASP A 79 -4.04 6.56 11.31
CA ASP A 79 -4.16 6.93 12.72
C ASP A 79 -4.63 8.38 12.79
N ALA A 80 -5.91 8.56 13.10
CA ALA A 80 -6.51 9.89 13.29
C ALA A 80 -6.45 10.27 14.77
N ALA A 81 -5.77 11.37 15.08
CA ALA A 81 -5.76 11.98 16.40
C ALA A 81 -6.37 13.39 16.29
N GLY A 82 -7.69 13.48 16.51
CA GLY A 82 -8.44 14.72 16.30
C GLY A 82 -8.39 15.17 14.84
N SER A 83 -7.89 16.39 14.59
CA SER A 83 -7.70 16.92 13.23
C SER A 83 -6.39 16.47 12.57
N ALA A 84 -5.47 15.85 13.31
CA ALA A 84 -4.19 15.41 12.77
C ALA A 84 -4.26 13.96 12.31
N ARG A 85 -4.11 13.73 11.00
CA ARG A 85 -4.03 12.38 10.42
C ARG A 85 -2.59 11.97 10.16
N ARG A 86 -2.19 10.81 10.68
CA ARG A 86 -0.95 10.13 10.32
C ARG A 86 -1.29 8.92 9.45
N LEU A 87 -0.52 8.76 8.38
CA LEU A 87 -0.74 7.70 7.41
C LEU A 87 0.50 6.82 7.35
N SER A 88 0.33 5.51 7.51
CA SER A 88 1.40 4.54 7.29
C SER A 88 1.02 3.67 6.09
N ILE A 89 1.91 3.51 5.12
CA ILE A 89 1.65 2.69 3.94
C ILE A 89 2.78 1.69 3.73
N VAL A 90 2.40 0.45 3.47
CA VAL A 90 3.31 -0.64 3.13
C VAL A 90 3.23 -0.88 1.62
N VAL A 91 4.37 -0.81 0.94
CA VAL A 91 4.47 -0.92 -0.52
C VAL A 91 5.47 -2.00 -0.94
N ALA A 92 5.22 -2.59 -2.11
CA ALA A 92 6.19 -3.38 -2.85
C ALA A 92 6.66 -2.58 -4.06
N LEU A 93 7.96 -2.62 -4.35
CA LEU A 93 8.55 -1.87 -5.46
C LEU A 93 9.14 -2.81 -6.51
N GLU A 94 9.10 -2.37 -7.76
CA GLU A 94 9.78 -3.03 -8.88
C GLU A 94 11.28 -2.72 -8.86
N TRP A 95 12.11 -3.76 -8.97
CA TRP A 95 13.56 -3.63 -9.09
C TRP A 95 14.01 -3.83 -10.55
N PRO A 96 14.93 -3.01 -11.09
CA PRO A 96 15.62 -1.91 -10.43
C PRO A 96 14.80 -0.61 -10.41
N CYS A 97 14.83 0.08 -9.26
CA CYS A 97 14.31 1.43 -9.08
C CYS A 97 15.13 2.23 -8.06
N ALA A 98 15.07 3.56 -8.15
CA ALA A 98 15.64 4.45 -7.14
C ALA A 98 14.68 4.59 -5.95
N VAL A 99 14.77 3.68 -4.99
CA VAL A 99 13.82 3.55 -3.85
C VAL A 99 13.49 4.89 -3.19
N THR A 100 14.50 5.71 -2.87
CA THR A 100 14.28 7.02 -2.24
C THR A 100 13.44 7.97 -3.10
N ARG A 101 13.67 7.95 -4.43
CA ARG A 101 12.92 8.77 -5.38
C ARG A 101 11.47 8.29 -5.46
N VAL A 102 11.26 6.98 -5.61
CA VAL A 102 9.92 6.38 -5.68
C VAL A 102 9.14 6.65 -4.39
N CYS A 103 9.74 6.46 -3.22
CA CYS A 103 9.09 6.78 -1.94
C CYS A 103 8.72 8.28 -1.82
N ARG A 104 9.55 9.17 -2.35
CA ARG A 104 9.24 10.61 -2.36
C ARG A 104 8.07 10.92 -3.30
N GLU A 105 8.05 10.31 -4.48
CA GLU A 105 6.95 10.43 -5.45
C GLU A 105 5.65 9.86 -4.88
N VAL A 106 5.69 8.70 -4.21
CA VAL A 106 4.54 8.11 -3.49
C VAL A 106 4.02 9.06 -2.41
N ARG A 107 4.90 9.64 -1.59
CA ARG A 107 4.50 10.62 -0.57
C ARG A 107 3.83 11.85 -1.18
N ALA A 108 4.35 12.36 -2.28
CA ALA A 108 3.80 13.51 -2.98
C ALA A 108 2.41 13.19 -3.55
N SER A 109 2.30 12.09 -4.30
CA SER A 109 1.06 11.59 -4.91
C SER A 109 -0.05 11.41 -3.87
N ILE A 110 0.24 10.72 -2.76
CA ILE A 110 -0.74 10.53 -1.67
C ILE A 110 -1.18 11.86 -1.05
N SER A 111 -0.25 12.80 -0.85
CA SER A 111 -0.58 14.09 -0.24
C SER A 111 -1.45 14.94 -1.16
N GLU A 112 -1.14 14.94 -2.46
CA GLU A 112 -1.88 15.66 -3.49
C GLU A 112 -3.28 15.09 -3.69
N ASP A 113 -3.41 13.76 -3.83
CA ASP A 113 -4.70 13.09 -4.02
C ASP A 113 -5.62 13.27 -2.79
N LEU A 114 -5.08 13.20 -1.58
CA LEU A 114 -5.86 13.43 -0.35
C LEU A 114 -6.31 14.89 -0.23
N GLU A 115 -5.43 15.84 -0.49
CA GLU A 115 -5.77 17.26 -0.48
C GLU A 115 -6.84 17.57 -1.54
N GLN A 116 -6.72 17.00 -2.74
CA GLN A 116 -7.67 17.20 -3.82
C GLN A 116 -9.05 16.58 -3.55
N LEU A 117 -9.10 15.37 -3.00
CA LEU A 117 -10.36 14.63 -2.82
C LEU A 117 -11.06 14.89 -1.48
N THR A 118 -10.29 15.24 -0.44
CA THR A 118 -10.80 15.40 0.93
C THR A 118 -10.68 16.84 1.43
N GLY A 119 -9.78 17.66 0.85
CA GLY A 119 -9.47 19.00 1.36
C GLY A 119 -8.64 19.00 2.64
N ASP A 120 -8.15 17.83 3.07
CA ASP A 120 -7.32 17.65 4.27
C ASP A 120 -5.95 17.12 3.86
N ARG A 121 -4.90 17.64 4.50
CA ARG A 121 -3.52 17.27 4.23
C ARG A 121 -2.95 16.47 5.40
N PRO A 122 -2.46 15.24 5.18
CA PRO A 122 -1.89 14.44 6.26
C PRO A 122 -0.67 15.13 6.85
N VAL A 123 -0.54 15.09 8.18
CA VAL A 123 0.60 15.68 8.90
C VAL A 123 1.88 14.90 8.60
N ARG A 124 1.75 13.58 8.43
CA ARG A 124 2.88 12.68 8.19
C ARG A 124 2.45 11.46 7.40
N VAL A 125 3.31 11.07 6.45
CA VAL A 125 3.18 9.85 5.64
C VAL A 125 4.45 9.03 5.79
N ASP A 126 4.34 7.92 6.53
CA ASP A 126 5.38 6.93 6.74
C ASP A 126 5.24 5.81 5.69
N ILE A 127 6.33 5.49 5.00
CA ILE A 127 6.34 4.53 3.90
C ILE A 127 7.28 3.39 4.29
N THR A 128 6.76 2.18 4.32
CA THR A 128 7.51 0.95 4.58
C THR A 128 7.60 0.14 3.30
N VAL A 129 8.81 -0.04 2.79
CA VAL A 129 9.04 -0.93 1.64
C VAL A 129 9.19 -2.34 2.17
N ARG A 130 8.20 -3.21 1.92
CA ARG A 130 8.20 -4.59 2.39
C ARG A 130 8.97 -5.53 1.47
N GLN A 131 8.90 -5.29 0.15
CA GLN A 131 9.49 -6.18 -0.84
C GLN A 131 9.98 -5.42 -2.08
N LEU A 132 11.08 -5.91 -2.65
CA LEU A 132 11.57 -5.53 -3.97
C LEU A 132 11.35 -6.71 -4.92
N VAL A 133 10.59 -6.49 -5.99
CA VAL A 133 10.21 -7.53 -6.96
C VAL A 133 11.00 -7.31 -8.26
N PRO A 134 11.81 -8.26 -8.73
CA PRO A 134 12.53 -8.12 -9.99
C PRO A 134 11.58 -7.89 -11.18
N ARG A 135 11.92 -7.00 -12.13
CA ARG A 135 11.08 -6.67 -13.30
C ARG A 135 10.57 -7.90 -14.06
N GLY A 136 11.43 -8.92 -14.20
CA GLY A 136 11.07 -10.16 -14.90
C GLY A 136 9.90 -10.89 -14.24
N GLU A 137 9.82 -10.83 -12.91
CA GLU A 137 8.74 -11.44 -12.13
C GLU A 137 7.46 -10.60 -12.20
N VAL A 138 7.57 -9.26 -12.18
CA VAL A 138 6.44 -8.34 -12.37
C VAL A 138 5.80 -8.55 -13.75
N THR A 139 6.63 -8.65 -14.79
CA THR A 139 6.18 -8.86 -16.18
C THR A 139 5.52 -10.22 -16.37
N ARG A 140 6.12 -11.28 -15.80
CA ARG A 140 5.57 -12.65 -15.83
C ARG A 140 4.17 -12.72 -15.22
N ARG A 141 3.95 -12.06 -14.07
CA ARG A 141 2.62 -12.00 -13.43
C ARG A 141 1.58 -11.28 -14.28
N LYS A 142 1.94 -10.13 -14.88
CA LYS A 142 1.03 -9.41 -15.80
C LYS A 142 0.59 -10.27 -16.98
N GLN A 143 1.43 -11.21 -17.41
CA GLN A 143 1.15 -12.12 -18.51
C GLN A 143 0.40 -13.40 -18.11
N GLY A 144 0.00 -13.56 -16.84
CA GLY A 144 -0.80 -14.70 -16.40
C GLY A 144 -0.07 -16.05 -16.41
N TYR A 145 1.27 -16.04 -16.33
CA TYR A 145 2.07 -17.25 -16.35
C TYR A 145 2.03 -17.95 -14.98
N ILE A 146 1.72 -19.26 -14.97
CA ILE A 146 1.84 -20.12 -13.79
C ILE A 146 3.27 -20.64 -13.76
N ASP A 147 4.02 -20.30 -12.71
CA ASP A 147 5.37 -20.83 -12.53
C ASP A 147 5.28 -22.29 -12.10
N LEU A 148 5.59 -23.19 -13.03
CA LEU A 148 5.79 -24.59 -12.69
C LEU A 148 7.11 -24.70 -11.91
N PRO A 149 7.17 -25.54 -10.87
CA PRO A 149 8.42 -25.77 -10.16
C PRO A 149 9.51 -26.19 -11.15
N SER A 150 10.74 -25.76 -10.90
CA SER A 150 11.85 -26.14 -11.77
C SER A 150 11.97 -27.66 -11.83
N VAL A 151 12.32 -28.19 -13.00
CA VAL A 151 12.40 -29.64 -13.24
C VAL A 151 13.30 -30.31 -12.19
N THR A 152 14.38 -29.66 -11.79
CA THR A 152 15.29 -30.14 -10.73
C THR A 152 14.61 -30.24 -9.37
N GLN A 153 13.80 -29.25 -8.96
CA GLN A 153 13.06 -29.29 -7.70
C GLN A 153 11.94 -30.34 -7.72
N ALA A 154 11.32 -30.56 -8.88
CA ALA A 154 10.34 -31.63 -9.05
C ALA A 154 11.01 -33.02 -8.96
N GLN A 155 12.20 -33.17 -9.52
CA GLN A 155 12.99 -34.42 -9.47
C GLN A 155 13.51 -34.71 -8.06
N GLU A 156 14.01 -33.71 -7.33
CA GLU A 156 14.47 -33.86 -5.95
C GLU A 156 13.31 -34.23 -5.01
N ARG A 157 12.10 -33.68 -5.23
CA ARG A 157 10.91 -34.07 -4.48
C ARG A 157 10.47 -35.50 -4.77
N ALA A 158 10.49 -35.92 -6.03
CA ALA A 158 10.15 -37.30 -6.40
C ALA A 158 11.12 -38.29 -5.75
N ARG A 159 12.42 -37.98 -5.78
CA ARG A 159 13.44 -38.80 -5.14
C ARG A 159 13.30 -38.82 -3.60
N ALA A 160 12.98 -37.68 -2.99
CA ALA A 160 12.76 -37.61 -1.54
C ALA A 160 11.48 -38.33 -1.07
N SER A 161 10.47 -38.47 -1.93
CA SER A 161 9.29 -39.30 -1.61
C SER A 161 9.56 -40.80 -1.73
N GLU A 162 10.44 -41.22 -2.64
CA GLU A 162 10.82 -42.63 -2.78
C GLU A 162 11.61 -43.14 -1.55
N ASP A 163 12.47 -42.31 -0.96
CA ASP A 163 13.23 -42.69 0.25
C ASP A 163 12.37 -42.87 1.52
N ILE A 164 11.14 -42.33 1.53
CA ILE A 164 10.23 -42.43 2.68
C ILE A 164 9.49 -43.77 2.69
N ASP A 165 9.21 -44.33 1.51
CA ASP A 165 8.51 -45.62 1.39
C ASP A 165 9.41 -46.83 1.67
N ASP A 166 10.74 -46.67 1.64
CA ASP A 166 11.73 -47.74 1.87
C ASP A 166 12.04 -48.00 3.37
N ILE A 167 11.45 -47.22 4.29
CA ILE A 167 11.70 -47.34 5.75
C ILE A 167 10.73 -48.34 6.43
N ASP A 168 9.66 -48.76 5.77
CA ASP A 168 8.61 -49.65 6.33
C ASP A 168 8.67 -51.12 5.84
N ASN A 169 9.78 -51.57 5.23
CA ASN A 169 10.00 -53.00 4.85
C ASN A 169 11.27 -53.60 5.47
#